data_AF-A0A094ZVD6-F1
#
_entry.id   AF-A0A094ZVD6-F1
#
_cell.length_a   1.000
_cell.length_b   1.000
_cell.length_c   1.000
_cell.angle_alpha   90.00
_cell.angle_beta   90.00
_cell.angle_gamma   90.00
#
_symmetry.space_group_name_H-M   'P 1'
#
loop_
_entity.id
_entity.type
_entity.pdbx_description
1 polymer ?
#
loop_
_entity_poly.entity_id
_entity_poly.type
_entity_poly.pdbx_seq_one_letter_code
_entity_poly.pdbx_strand_id
1 'polypeptide(L)'
;MMELFRIGGKSPNTNYLFMGDYVDRGYYSVETVTLLVAMKVRFKDRITILRGNHESRQITQVYGFYDECLRKYGNANVWKYFTDLFDYLPLTALVDNSGPMCDLLWSDPDDRGGWGISPRGAGYTFGQDISETFNHSNNLTLVSRAHQLVMEGFNWCHDRNVVTIFSAPNYCYRCGNQAALMELDDNLKYNFLQFDPAPRRGEPHVSRRTPDYFL
;
A
#
# COMPACT_ATOMS: atom_id res chain seq x y z
N MET A 1 -2.90 6.35 9.43
CA MET A 1 -1.83 5.71 10.22
C MET A 1 -2.18 5.52 11.69
N MET A 2 -2.49 6.55 12.48
CA MET A 2 -2.79 6.35 13.92
C MET A 2 -3.98 5.42 14.18
N GLU A 3 -5.04 5.53 13.37
CA GLU A 3 -6.20 4.65 13.46
C GLU A 3 -5.85 3.18 13.16
N LEU A 4 -4.98 2.95 12.18
CA LEU A 4 -4.47 1.60 11.84
C LEU A 4 -3.83 0.92 13.05
N PHE A 5 -3.01 1.65 13.82
CA PHE A 5 -2.41 1.14 15.06
C PHE A 5 -3.40 1.02 16.23
N ARG A 6 -4.54 1.72 16.19
CA ARG A 6 -5.62 1.52 17.15
C ARG A 6 -6.35 0.21 16.90
N ILE A 7 -6.53 -0.14 15.62
CA ILE A 7 -7.24 -1.33 15.16
C ILE A 7 -6.38 -2.58 15.23
N GLY A 8 -5.20 -2.60 14.60
CA GLY A 8 -4.32 -3.78 14.58
C GLY A 8 -3.40 -3.93 15.80
N GLY A 9 -3.46 -2.99 16.75
CA GLY A 9 -2.60 -2.96 17.93
C GLY A 9 -1.29 -2.19 17.74
N LYS A 10 -0.50 -2.11 18.82
CA LYS A 10 0.73 -1.32 18.84
C LYS A 10 1.95 -2.20 18.59
N SER A 11 2.87 -1.74 17.75
CA SER A 11 4.24 -2.27 17.74
C SER A 11 4.94 -1.93 19.08
N PRO A 12 5.77 -2.81 19.67
CA PRO A 12 6.27 -4.07 19.11
C PRO A 12 5.43 -5.32 19.40
N ASN A 13 4.24 -5.20 19.99
CA ASN A 13 3.41 -6.36 20.33
C ASN A 13 2.83 -7.03 19.08
N THR A 14 2.47 -6.21 18.08
CA THR A 14 2.03 -6.68 16.75
C THR A 14 3.15 -6.48 15.73
N ASN A 15 3.38 -7.50 14.88
CA ASN A 15 4.25 -7.39 13.71
C ASN A 15 3.49 -6.74 12.55
N TYR A 16 4.14 -5.88 11.77
CA TYR A 16 3.52 -5.22 10.61
C TYR A 16 4.35 -5.41 9.35
N LEU A 17 3.64 -5.64 8.24
CA LEU A 17 4.15 -5.56 6.89
C LEU A 17 3.34 -4.49 6.15
N PHE A 18 4.01 -3.41 5.77
CA PHE A 18 3.43 -2.34 4.97
C PHE A 18 3.85 -2.49 3.50
N MET A 19 2.89 -2.39 2.58
CA MET A 19 3.06 -2.72 1.15
C MET A 19 3.35 -1.51 0.24
N GLY A 20 3.88 -0.41 0.79
CA GLY A 20 4.20 0.81 0.02
C GLY A 20 3.14 1.91 0.07
N ASP A 21 3.40 2.97 -0.71
CA ASP A 21 2.55 4.16 -0.90
C ASP A 21 2.26 4.92 0.41
N TYR A 22 3.34 5.32 1.08
CA TYR A 22 3.32 6.05 2.35
C TYR A 22 3.20 7.56 2.18
N VAL A 23 3.56 8.05 1.01
CA VAL A 23 3.67 9.47 0.68
C VAL A 23 2.74 9.86 -0.46
N ASP A 24 2.67 11.17 -0.73
CA ASP A 24 1.80 11.81 -1.72
C ASP A 24 0.31 11.79 -1.36
N ARG A 25 -0.47 12.66 -2.04
CA ARG A 25 -1.92 12.87 -1.93
C ARG A 25 -2.45 13.37 -0.57
N GLY A 26 -1.86 12.93 0.54
CA GLY A 26 -2.17 13.38 1.90
C GLY A 26 -1.35 14.60 2.32
N TYR A 27 -1.76 15.26 3.41
CA TYR A 27 -1.06 16.44 3.96
C TYR A 27 0.05 16.12 4.96
N TYR A 28 0.17 14.84 5.33
CA TYR A 28 0.99 14.34 6.44
C TYR A 28 1.91 13.21 5.99
N SER A 29 2.41 13.28 4.75
CA SER A 29 3.31 12.28 4.17
C SER A 29 4.63 12.23 4.96
N VAL A 30 5.18 13.40 5.31
CA VAL A 30 6.42 13.54 6.09
C VAL A 30 6.29 12.83 7.44
N GLU A 31 5.23 13.10 8.19
CA GLU A 31 5.01 12.47 9.50
C GLU A 31 4.78 10.96 9.35
N THR A 32 4.05 10.54 8.32
CA THR A 32 3.74 9.14 8.05
C THR A 32 5.00 8.33 7.76
N VAL A 33 5.81 8.78 6.80
CA VAL A 33 7.04 8.08 6.42
C VAL A 33 8.10 8.16 7.52
N THR A 34 8.22 9.29 8.22
CA THR A 34 9.14 9.43 9.36
C THR A 34 8.78 8.45 10.47
N LEU A 35 7.50 8.32 10.82
CA LEU A 35 7.03 7.39 11.84
C LEU A 35 7.35 5.94 11.44
N LEU A 36 7.04 5.54 10.21
CA LEU A 36 7.30 4.17 9.74
C LEU A 36 8.80 3.84 9.72
N VAL A 37 9.64 4.76 9.24
CA VAL A 37 11.09 4.57 9.23
C VAL A 37 11.65 4.53 10.65
N ALA A 38 11.20 5.41 11.55
CA ALA A 38 11.61 5.39 12.94
C ALA A 38 11.22 4.07 13.63
N MET A 39 10.01 3.56 13.36
CA MET A 39 9.57 2.25 13.85
C MET A 39 10.39 1.11 13.24
N LYS A 40 10.73 1.17 11.94
CA LYS A 40 11.62 0.19 11.30
C LYS A 40 13.01 0.18 11.92
N VAL A 41 13.59 1.35 12.17
CA VAL A 41 14.92 1.45 12.82
C VAL A 41 14.85 0.92 14.26
N ARG A 42 13.78 1.25 15.00
CA ARG A 42 13.62 0.86 16.41
C ARG A 42 13.25 -0.62 16.60
N PHE A 43 12.46 -1.18 15.69
CA PHE A 43 11.88 -2.52 15.77
C PHE A 43 12.08 -3.28 14.45
N LYS A 44 13.35 -3.41 14.04
CA LYS A 44 13.75 -3.91 12.71
C LYS A 44 13.10 -5.24 12.31
N ASP A 45 12.90 -6.14 13.26
CA ASP A 45 12.35 -7.50 13.03
C ASP A 45 10.83 -7.56 13.19
N ARG A 46 10.20 -6.45 13.60
CA ARG A 46 8.76 -6.34 13.84
C ARG A 46 8.04 -5.54 12.77
N ILE A 47 8.77 -4.70 12.03
CA ILE A 47 8.23 -3.82 11.00
C ILE A 47 8.93 -4.12 9.69
N THR A 48 8.18 -4.46 8.66
CA THR A 48 8.62 -4.55 7.28
C THR A 48 7.94 -3.44 6.50
N ILE A 49 8.72 -2.66 5.75
CA ILE A 49 8.23 -1.57 4.89
C ILE A 49 8.69 -1.87 3.47
N LEU A 50 7.74 -2.13 2.58
CA LEU A 50 8.03 -2.33 1.17
C LEU A 50 7.98 -1.01 0.42
N ARG A 51 8.57 -0.97 -0.77
CA ARG A 51 8.49 0.16 -1.68
C ARG A 51 7.17 0.08 -2.46
N GLY A 52 6.42 1.17 -2.53
CA GLY A 52 5.33 1.36 -3.49
C GLY A 52 5.78 2.19 -4.68
N ASN A 53 4.88 2.46 -5.62
CA ASN A 53 5.19 3.28 -6.78
C ASN A 53 5.36 4.77 -6.42
N HIS A 54 4.72 5.21 -5.33
CA HIS A 54 4.86 6.58 -4.82
C HIS A 54 6.20 6.83 -4.11
N GLU A 55 6.96 5.80 -3.73
CA GLU A 55 8.32 5.95 -3.19
C GLU A 55 9.37 6.12 -4.32
N SER A 56 9.13 7.08 -5.21
CA SER A 56 9.99 7.41 -6.35
C SER A 56 10.11 8.91 -6.60
N ARG A 57 11.27 9.35 -7.12
CA ARG A 57 11.55 10.78 -7.36
C ARG A 57 10.56 11.41 -8.34
N GLN A 58 10.24 10.70 -9.41
CA GLN A 58 9.36 11.20 -10.48
C GLN A 58 7.93 11.41 -9.97
N ILE A 59 7.39 10.48 -9.20
CA ILE A 59 6.02 10.54 -8.69
C ILE A 59 5.91 11.60 -7.57
N THR A 60 6.85 11.61 -6.63
CA THR A 60 6.81 12.55 -5.48
C THR A 60 6.93 14.03 -5.86
N GLN A 61 7.53 14.34 -7.02
CA GLN A 61 7.59 15.70 -7.57
C GLN A 61 6.24 16.22 -8.09
N VAL A 62 5.33 15.32 -8.43
CA VAL A 62 4.04 15.66 -9.07
C VAL A 62 2.87 15.51 -8.10
N TYR A 63 2.94 14.55 -7.17
CA TYR A 63 1.80 14.14 -6.35
C TYR A 63 1.81 14.65 -4.90
N GLY A 64 2.77 15.52 -4.56
CA GLY A 64 2.71 16.43 -3.42
C GLY A 64 3.77 16.25 -2.34
N PHE A 65 4.52 15.14 -2.30
CA PHE A 65 5.51 14.92 -1.25
C PHE A 65 6.70 15.89 -1.33
N TYR A 66 7.15 16.23 -2.55
CA TYR A 66 8.17 17.26 -2.74
C TYR A 66 7.73 18.61 -2.17
N ASP A 67 6.53 19.07 -2.54
CA ASP A 67 5.96 20.34 -2.08
C ASP A 67 5.73 20.33 -0.57
N GLU A 68 5.31 19.20 -0.01
CA GLU A 68 5.15 19.04 1.43
C GLU A 68 6.49 19.23 2.17
N CYS A 69 7.56 18.58 1.70
CA CYS A 69 8.90 18.74 2.27
C CYS A 69 9.39 20.18 2.16
N LEU A 70 9.25 20.80 0.99
CA LEU A 70 9.70 22.16 0.76
C LEU A 70 8.96 23.14 1.68
N ARG A 71 7.63 22.99 1.81
CA ARG A 71 6.81 23.83 2.68
C ARG A 71 7.15 23.67 4.17
N LYS A 72 7.44 22.44 4.63
CA LYS A 72 7.71 22.16 6.05
C LYS A 72 9.14 22.50 6.48
N TYR A 73 10.11 22.40 5.58
CA TYR A 73 11.54 22.53 5.92
C TYR A 73 12.27 23.67 5.21
N GLY A 74 11.61 24.36 4.27
CA GLY A 74 12.17 25.51 3.54
C GLY A 74 13.24 25.16 2.50
N ASN A 75 13.55 23.87 2.29
CA ASN A 75 14.50 23.40 1.27
C ASN A 75 14.21 21.94 0.89
N ALA A 76 14.90 21.45 -0.14
CA ALA A 76 14.70 20.10 -0.70
C ALA A 76 15.51 18.98 -0.02
N ASN A 77 16.27 19.25 1.06
CA ASN A 77 17.16 18.25 1.66
C ASN A 77 16.38 17.07 2.24
N VAL A 78 15.28 17.33 2.94
CA VAL A 78 14.45 16.26 3.53
C VAL A 78 13.86 15.36 2.44
N TRP A 79 13.35 15.94 1.36
CA TRP A 79 12.88 15.17 0.21
C TRP A 79 14.00 14.32 -0.38
N LYS A 80 15.20 14.90 -0.59
CA LYS A 80 16.36 14.18 -1.10
C LYS A 80 16.70 12.98 -0.22
N TYR A 81 16.82 13.17 1.11
CA TYR A 81 17.12 12.08 2.05
C TYR A 81 16.09 10.96 2.01
N PHE A 82 14.80 11.28 1.94
CA PHE A 82 13.77 10.25 1.80
C PHE A 82 13.84 9.53 0.47
N THR A 83 14.02 10.23 -0.65
CA THR A 83 14.11 9.57 -1.96
C THR A 83 15.37 8.72 -2.11
N ASP A 84 16.47 9.10 -1.47
CA ASP A 84 17.68 8.27 -1.40
C ASP A 84 17.43 7.02 -0.55
N LEU A 85 16.70 7.15 0.58
CA LEU A 85 16.27 6.00 1.39
C LEU A 85 15.31 5.06 0.63
N PHE A 86 14.40 5.60 -0.18
CA PHE A 86 13.43 4.80 -0.93
C PHE A 86 14.07 3.81 -1.89
N ASP A 87 15.29 4.09 -2.36
CA ASP A 87 16.05 3.20 -3.23
C ASP A 87 16.51 1.91 -2.51
N TYR A 88 16.48 1.89 -1.17
CA TYR A 88 16.83 0.73 -0.34
C TYR A 88 15.62 -0.06 0.16
N LEU A 89 14.39 0.40 -0.13
CA LEU A 89 13.19 -0.32 0.31
C LEU A 89 13.02 -1.62 -0.50
N PRO A 90 12.76 -2.78 0.16
CA PRO A 90 12.44 -4.02 -0.54
C PRO A 90 11.17 -3.86 -1.38
N LEU A 91 11.09 -4.47 -2.57
CA LEU A 91 9.88 -4.40 -3.40
C LEU A 91 8.83 -5.45 -3.01
N THR A 92 9.28 -6.58 -2.47
CA THR A 92 8.42 -7.68 -2.05
C THR A 92 8.82 -8.18 -0.67
N ALA A 93 7.84 -8.71 0.03
CA ALA A 93 8.07 -9.62 1.12
C ALA A 93 7.22 -10.84 0.84
N LEU A 94 7.86 -12.00 0.84
CA LEU A 94 7.17 -13.26 0.90
C LEU A 94 7.23 -13.68 2.37
N VAL A 95 6.04 -13.84 2.95
CA VAL A 95 5.88 -14.37 4.30
C VAL A 95 6.15 -15.87 4.16
N ASP A 96 7.43 -16.22 4.31
CA ASP A 96 8.09 -17.55 4.15
C ASP A 96 8.94 -17.76 2.84
N ASN A 97 10.17 -17.19 2.81
CA ASN A 97 11.23 -17.21 1.75
C ASN A 97 11.10 -16.20 0.57
N SER A 98 11.96 -16.18 -0.47
CA SER A 98 12.32 -14.97 -1.28
C SER A 98 11.99 -14.99 -2.80
N GLY A 99 11.81 -13.81 -3.43
CA GLY A 99 11.54 -13.67 -4.89
C GLY A 99 11.76 -12.27 -5.54
N PRO A 100 11.83 -12.17 -6.90
CA PRO A 100 12.37 -11.04 -7.69
C PRO A 100 11.38 -9.88 -7.99
N MET A 101 11.78 -8.85 -8.79
CA MET A 101 11.69 -7.43 -8.36
C MET A 101 11.31 -6.34 -9.42
N CYS A 102 10.27 -6.45 -10.26
CA CYS A 102 9.85 -5.25 -11.05
C CYS A 102 8.35 -5.17 -11.42
N ASP A 103 7.73 -6.26 -11.89
CA ASP A 103 6.30 -6.25 -12.26
C ASP A 103 5.35 -6.10 -11.06
N LEU A 104 5.89 -6.23 -9.84
CA LEU A 104 5.11 -6.29 -8.60
C LEU A 104 4.55 -4.95 -8.14
N LEU A 105 5.15 -3.82 -8.57
CA LEU A 105 4.75 -2.50 -8.08
C LEU A 105 3.62 -1.84 -8.87
N TRP A 106 3.43 -2.22 -10.13
CA TRP A 106 2.54 -1.51 -11.07
C TRP A 106 1.49 -2.39 -11.72
N SER A 107 1.60 -3.73 -11.58
CA SER A 107 0.66 -4.64 -12.24
C SER A 107 -0.62 -4.82 -11.45
N ASP A 108 -1.73 -5.00 -12.15
CA ASP A 108 -3.07 -5.13 -11.58
C ASP A 108 -3.77 -6.43 -12.03
N PRO A 109 -4.52 -7.11 -11.14
CA PRO A 109 -5.41 -8.20 -11.56
C PRO A 109 -6.50 -7.70 -12.50
N ASP A 110 -6.94 -8.56 -13.42
CA ASP A 110 -7.90 -8.25 -14.47
C ASP A 110 -8.81 -9.46 -14.74
N ASP A 111 -10.08 -9.21 -15.03
CA ASP A 111 -11.07 -10.25 -15.31
C ASP A 111 -10.78 -10.99 -16.63
N ARG A 112 -9.96 -10.38 -17.51
CA ARG A 112 -9.50 -10.99 -18.76
C ARG A 112 -8.37 -11.98 -18.50
N GLY A 113 -8.41 -13.13 -19.17
CA GLY A 113 -7.32 -14.11 -19.12
C GLY A 113 -6.03 -13.63 -19.79
N GLY A 114 -4.90 -14.14 -19.33
CA GLY A 114 -3.56 -13.83 -19.84
C GLY A 114 -2.99 -12.49 -19.34
N TRP A 115 -2.04 -11.95 -20.10
CA TRP A 115 -1.44 -10.64 -19.81
C TRP A 115 -2.06 -9.54 -20.69
N GLY A 116 -2.25 -8.35 -20.12
CA GLY A 116 -2.70 -7.15 -20.82
C GLY A 116 -1.79 -5.95 -20.57
N ILE A 117 -1.92 -4.91 -21.41
CA ILE A 117 -1.22 -3.64 -21.19
C ILE A 117 -1.95 -2.88 -20.09
N SER A 118 -1.20 -2.41 -19.08
CA SER A 118 -1.77 -1.62 -17.99
C SER A 118 -2.32 -0.27 -18.50
N PRO A 119 -3.55 0.12 -18.11
CA PRO A 119 -4.09 1.44 -18.41
C PRO A 119 -3.34 2.56 -17.67
N ARG A 120 -2.50 2.23 -16.68
CA ARG A 120 -1.71 3.19 -15.91
C ARG A 120 -0.49 3.74 -16.67
N GLY A 121 -0.18 3.17 -17.85
CA GLY A 121 1.00 3.55 -18.64
C GLY A 121 2.32 2.92 -18.16
N ALA A 122 2.28 2.05 -17.14
CA ALA A 122 3.39 1.24 -16.67
C ALA A 122 2.85 -0.08 -16.07
N GLY A 123 3.62 -1.17 -16.20
CA GLY A 123 3.21 -2.51 -15.75
C GLY A 123 2.25 -3.22 -16.70
N TYR A 124 1.70 -4.36 -16.24
CA TYR A 124 0.77 -5.19 -17.00
C TYR A 124 -0.51 -5.44 -16.20
N THR A 125 -1.59 -5.80 -16.89
CA THR A 125 -2.69 -6.50 -16.24
C THR A 125 -2.48 -8.00 -16.34
N PHE A 126 -2.98 -8.77 -15.37
CA PHE A 126 -2.85 -10.23 -15.36
C PHE A 126 -4.15 -10.91 -14.95
N GLY A 127 -4.49 -11.99 -15.67
CA GLY A 127 -5.70 -12.77 -15.44
C GLY A 127 -5.58 -13.81 -14.32
N GLN A 128 -6.70 -14.49 -14.07
CA GLN A 128 -6.78 -15.59 -13.11
C GLN A 128 -5.82 -16.74 -13.45
N ASP A 129 -5.71 -17.12 -14.72
CA ASP A 129 -4.82 -18.16 -15.22
C ASP A 129 -3.34 -17.88 -14.89
N ILE A 130 -2.93 -16.62 -14.98
CA ILE A 130 -1.57 -16.18 -14.62
C ILE A 130 -1.36 -16.31 -13.11
N SER A 131 -2.35 -15.92 -12.31
CA SER A 131 -2.27 -15.97 -10.85
C SER A 131 -2.22 -17.40 -10.32
N GLU A 132 -3.06 -18.28 -10.86
CA GLU A 132 -3.06 -19.71 -10.55
C GLU A 132 -1.73 -20.36 -10.92
N THR A 133 -1.23 -20.08 -12.14
CA THR A 133 0.04 -20.61 -12.61
C THR A 133 1.20 -20.15 -11.72
N PHE A 134 1.23 -18.87 -11.34
CA PHE A 134 2.25 -18.32 -10.47
C PHE A 134 2.20 -18.94 -9.07
N ASN A 135 1.02 -19.01 -8.46
CA ASN A 135 0.84 -19.59 -7.13
C ASN A 135 1.24 -21.07 -7.11
N HIS A 136 0.75 -21.85 -8.07
CA HIS A 136 1.08 -23.27 -8.17
C HIS A 136 2.58 -23.50 -8.40
N SER A 137 3.19 -22.75 -9.31
CA SER A 137 4.62 -22.92 -9.66
C SER A 137 5.57 -22.54 -8.52
N ASN A 138 5.15 -21.64 -7.64
CA ASN A 138 5.94 -21.16 -6.51
C ASN A 138 5.47 -21.72 -5.15
N ASN A 139 4.53 -22.67 -5.14
CA ASN A 139 3.94 -23.26 -3.94
C ASN A 139 3.37 -22.19 -2.97
N LEU A 140 2.70 -21.18 -3.52
CA LEU A 140 2.07 -20.10 -2.78
C LEU A 140 0.57 -20.37 -2.63
N THR A 141 0.02 -19.95 -1.50
CA THR A 141 -1.42 -20.03 -1.23
C THR A 141 -2.17 -18.79 -1.68
N LEU A 142 -1.48 -17.65 -1.78
CA LEU A 142 -2.09 -16.34 -1.97
C LEU A 142 -1.08 -15.29 -2.44
N VAL A 143 -1.49 -14.47 -3.40
CA VAL A 143 -0.88 -13.15 -3.65
C VAL A 143 -1.66 -12.09 -2.88
N SER A 144 -1.04 -11.49 -1.86
CA SER A 144 -1.56 -10.29 -1.18
C SER A 144 -0.90 -9.06 -1.76
N ARG A 145 -1.69 -8.07 -2.18
CA ARG A 145 -1.20 -6.85 -2.82
C ARG A 145 -2.00 -5.61 -2.46
N ALA A 146 -1.47 -4.42 -2.76
CA ALA A 146 -2.10 -3.12 -2.47
C ALA A 146 -2.39 -2.34 -3.77
N HIS A 147 -1.94 -1.09 -3.88
CA HIS A 147 -1.95 -0.23 -5.07
C HIS A 147 -3.34 0.21 -5.59
N GLN A 148 -4.29 -0.71 -5.80
CA GLN A 148 -5.62 -0.40 -6.28
C GLN A 148 -6.57 0.02 -5.15
N LEU A 149 -7.30 1.12 -5.36
CA LEU A 149 -8.37 1.52 -4.47
C LEU A 149 -9.53 0.53 -4.57
N VAL A 150 -9.96 0.01 -3.43
CA VAL A 150 -11.14 -0.85 -3.29
C VAL A 150 -12.07 -0.27 -2.24
N MET A 151 -13.38 -0.25 -2.55
CA MET A 151 -14.37 0.51 -1.76
C MET A 151 -14.53 0.00 -0.32
N GLU A 152 -14.42 -1.31 -0.13
CA GLU A 152 -14.56 -1.96 1.17
C GLU A 152 -13.20 -2.08 1.90
N GLY A 153 -12.13 -1.50 1.34
CA GLY A 153 -10.77 -1.60 1.90
C GLY A 153 -10.06 -2.93 1.58
N PHE A 154 -10.77 -3.98 1.17
CA PHE A 154 -10.17 -5.16 0.56
C PHE A 154 -11.08 -5.75 -0.54
N ASN A 155 -10.50 -6.49 -1.48
CA ASN A 155 -11.25 -7.22 -2.50
C ASN A 155 -10.55 -8.53 -2.89
N TRP A 156 -11.34 -9.60 -3.02
CA TRP A 156 -10.87 -10.89 -3.53
C TRP A 156 -11.09 -10.98 -5.04
N CYS A 157 -10.13 -11.55 -5.76
CA CYS A 157 -10.25 -11.84 -7.19
C CYS A 157 -9.52 -13.15 -7.53
N HIS A 158 -9.69 -13.61 -8.78
CA HIS A 158 -9.03 -14.80 -9.33
C HIS A 158 -9.27 -16.06 -8.49
N ASP A 159 -10.53 -16.33 -8.16
CA ASP A 159 -10.94 -17.44 -7.28
C ASP A 159 -10.14 -17.51 -5.96
N ARG A 160 -9.95 -16.34 -5.34
CA ARG A 160 -9.17 -16.15 -4.09
C ARG A 160 -7.67 -16.42 -4.19
N ASN A 161 -7.11 -16.52 -5.40
CA ASN A 161 -5.65 -16.54 -5.57
C ASN A 161 -5.00 -15.19 -5.30
N VAL A 162 -5.78 -14.09 -5.36
CA VAL A 162 -5.29 -12.72 -5.20
C VAL A 162 -6.23 -11.92 -4.29
N VAL A 163 -5.65 -11.22 -3.31
CA VAL A 163 -6.36 -10.21 -2.50
C VAL A 163 -5.71 -8.85 -2.65
N THR A 164 -6.54 -7.84 -2.92
CA THR A 164 -6.14 -6.43 -2.86
C THR A 164 -6.54 -5.86 -1.50
N ILE A 165 -5.62 -5.18 -0.81
CA ILE A 165 -5.82 -4.54 0.48
C ILE A 165 -5.44 -3.06 0.37
N PHE A 166 -6.33 -2.19 0.80
CA PHE A 166 -6.16 -0.74 0.77
C PHE A 166 -6.38 -0.15 2.17
N SER A 167 -5.35 0.48 2.73
CA SER A 167 -5.35 0.93 4.13
C SER A 167 -5.53 2.45 4.33
N ALA A 168 -5.93 3.18 3.28
CA ALA A 168 -6.20 4.62 3.34
C ALA A 168 -7.71 4.92 3.24
N PRO A 169 -8.42 5.13 4.36
CA PRO A 169 -9.87 5.32 4.32
C PRO A 169 -10.21 6.72 3.81
N ASN A 170 -11.34 6.84 3.11
CA ASN A 170 -11.78 8.04 2.40
C ASN A 170 -10.64 8.69 1.60
N TYR A 171 -10.09 7.93 0.67
CA TYR A 171 -8.90 8.32 -0.07
C TYR A 171 -9.06 9.67 -0.76
N CYS A 172 -8.01 10.50 -0.66
CA CYS A 172 -7.99 11.88 -1.14
C CYS A 172 -9.18 12.74 -0.65
N TYR A 173 -9.78 12.38 0.49
CA TYR A 173 -10.97 13.03 1.08
C TYR A 173 -12.19 13.03 0.17
N ARG A 174 -12.24 12.13 -0.81
CA ARG A 174 -13.22 12.18 -1.90
C ARG A 174 -13.84 10.82 -2.23
N CYS A 175 -13.08 9.74 -2.10
CA CYS A 175 -13.53 8.45 -2.62
C CYS A 175 -14.57 7.79 -1.70
N GLY A 176 -14.55 8.08 -0.40
CA GLY A 176 -15.51 7.51 0.56
C GLY A 176 -15.38 5.99 0.78
N ASN A 177 -14.23 5.40 0.40
CA ASN A 177 -13.91 4.00 0.66
C ASN A 177 -13.59 3.76 2.14
N GLN A 178 -13.85 2.54 2.62
CA GLN A 178 -13.27 2.04 3.86
C GLN A 178 -11.79 1.66 3.64
N ALA A 179 -11.08 1.44 4.72
CA ALA A 179 -9.76 0.83 4.70
C ALA A 179 -9.79 -0.54 5.37
N ALA A 180 -8.82 -1.39 5.06
CA ALA A 180 -8.66 -2.68 5.73
C ALA A 180 -7.21 -2.99 6.10
N LEU A 181 -7.08 -3.91 7.06
CA LEU A 181 -5.88 -4.66 7.40
C LEU A 181 -6.17 -6.15 7.21
N MET A 182 -5.16 -6.92 6.83
CA MET A 182 -5.19 -8.37 6.89
C MET A 182 -4.29 -8.83 8.03
N GLU A 183 -4.87 -9.46 9.03
CA GLU A 183 -4.15 -10.12 10.11
C GLU A 183 -3.87 -11.56 9.71
N LEU A 184 -2.65 -12.02 9.97
CA LEU A 184 -2.24 -13.40 9.84
C LEU A 184 -1.89 -13.90 11.24
N ASP A 185 -2.52 -15.00 11.67
CA ASP A 185 -2.17 -15.67 12.92
C ASP A 185 -0.94 -16.59 12.74
N ASP A 186 -0.53 -17.23 13.84
CA ASP A 186 0.64 -18.13 13.85
C ASP A 186 0.50 -19.35 12.93
N ASN A 187 -0.72 -19.68 12.49
CA ASN A 187 -1.00 -20.76 11.54
C ASN A 187 -1.29 -20.23 10.12
N LEU A 188 -0.94 -18.95 9.86
CA LEU A 188 -1.21 -18.24 8.60
C LEU A 188 -2.70 -18.16 8.24
N LYS A 189 -3.59 -18.35 9.22
CA LYS A 189 -5.02 -18.09 9.02
C LYS A 189 -5.23 -16.59 8.99
N TYR A 190 -6.01 -16.13 8.02
CA TYR A 190 -6.25 -14.71 7.82
C TYR A 190 -7.58 -14.23 8.36
N ASN A 191 -7.60 -12.97 8.79
CA ASN A 191 -8.79 -12.19 9.13
C ASN A 191 -8.66 -10.77 8.57
N PHE A 192 -9.77 -10.15 8.18
CA PHE A 192 -9.77 -8.75 7.74
C PHE A 192 -10.38 -7.84 8.81
N LEU A 193 -9.67 -6.76 9.13
CA LEU A 193 -10.16 -5.69 9.98
C LEU A 193 -10.42 -4.45 9.13
N GLN A 194 -11.69 -4.14 8.89
CA GLN A 194 -12.09 -2.93 8.19
C GLN A 194 -12.22 -1.74 9.15
N PHE A 195 -11.90 -0.54 8.69
CA PHE A 195 -12.02 0.68 9.48
C PHE A 195 -12.30 1.92 8.63
N ASP A 196 -13.04 2.85 9.22
CA ASP A 196 -13.38 4.15 8.65
C ASP A 196 -12.32 5.20 8.97
N PRO A 197 -12.36 6.40 8.33
CA PRO A 197 -11.46 7.48 8.68
C PRO A 197 -11.58 7.87 10.16
N ALA A 198 -10.44 8.15 10.80
CA ALA A 198 -10.44 8.70 12.15
C ALA A 198 -11.29 9.98 12.21
N PRO A 199 -12.09 10.20 13.28
CA PRO A 199 -12.91 11.40 13.40
C PRO A 199 -12.06 12.66 13.31
N ARG A 200 -12.42 13.56 12.39
CA ARG A 200 -11.80 14.89 12.27
C ARG A 200 -12.76 15.94 12.79
N ARG A 201 -12.27 16.85 13.63
CA ARG A 201 -13.07 18.01 14.05
C ARG A 201 -13.32 18.92 12.84
N GLY A 202 -14.58 19.01 12.43
CA GLY A 202 -15.07 20.04 11.50
C GLY A 202 -15.12 19.70 10.01
N GLU A 203 -15.02 18.43 9.60
CA GLU A 203 -15.13 18.08 8.17
C GLU A 203 -16.58 17.71 7.75
N PRO A 204 -17.05 18.20 6.59
CA PRO A 204 -18.37 17.84 6.04
C PRO A 204 -18.42 16.40 5.50
N HIS A 205 -19.62 15.81 5.51
CA HIS A 205 -19.88 14.47 4.96
C HIS A 205 -19.66 14.45 3.43
N VAL A 206 -18.78 13.58 2.95
CA VAL A 206 -18.43 13.48 1.51
C VAL A 206 -19.22 12.34 0.84
N SER A 207 -19.65 12.56 -0.41
CA SER A 207 -20.36 11.56 -1.23
C SER A 207 -19.43 10.45 -1.73
N ARG A 208 -19.88 9.19 -1.69
CA ARG A 208 -19.17 8.00 -2.21
C ARG A 208 -19.09 7.98 -3.74
N ARG A 209 -18.18 8.75 -4.35
CA ARG A 209 -17.90 8.65 -5.78
C ARG A 209 -16.39 8.60 -6.02
N THR A 210 -15.92 7.46 -6.50
CA THR A 210 -14.52 7.23 -6.87
C THR A 210 -14.29 7.70 -8.31
N PRO A 211 -13.33 8.62 -8.55
CA PRO A 211 -12.90 8.97 -9.91
C PRO A 211 -12.17 7.82 -10.64
N ASP A 212 -12.35 7.71 -11.96
CA ASP A 212 -11.84 6.61 -12.78
C ASP A 212 -10.31 6.44 -12.75
N TYR A 213 -9.55 7.52 -12.53
CA TYR A 213 -8.08 7.44 -12.47
C TYR A 213 -7.54 6.77 -11.20
N PHE A 214 -8.40 6.45 -10.23
CA PHE A 214 -8.04 5.67 -9.04
C PHE A 214 -8.31 4.17 -9.20
N LEU A 215 -8.99 3.76 -10.28
CA LEU A 215 -9.27 2.37 -10.62
C LEU A 215 -8.12 1.76 -11.43
#